data_AF-A0A1G4IB19-F1
#
_entry.id   AF-A0A1G4IB19-F1
#
_cell.length_a   1.000
_cell.length_b   1.000
_cell.length_c   1.000
_cell.angle_alpha   90.00
_cell.angle_beta   90.00
_cell.angle_gamma   90.00
#
_symmetry.space_group_name_H-M   'P 1'
#
loop_
_entity.id
_entity.type
_entity.pdbx_description
1 polymer ?
#
loop_
_entity_poly.entity_id
_entity_poly.type
_entity_poly.pdbx_seq_one_letter_code
_entity_poly.pdbx_strand_id
1 'polypeptide(L)'
;MNIVTSYFLVKRIPGSIFLGEASLRNAEARQREYLECIRQNVTHREVDSLHLLIEGSDAYNHFRTHIMENNNSFPDGRLRQKIVPILWQKGQPTYADLFEHANKLLRGRLAMVCNADVYISQHGASVRDLARLFDQGVPRVALALTRYESENFMDAPLQDNYRGSHDAFVVRPPLEDSLLRSVKHPQNCYKAENVVLHELQRHGYMVKNPCRDFMLVHRHEADLRQWLPSVDEERYARAPPCSIEEAVIALKEENDRLERH
;
A
#
# COMPACT_ATOMS: atom_id res chain seq x y z
N MET A 1 2.20 12.68 2.17
CA MET A 1 1.45 11.42 1.96
C MET A 1 0.96 10.89 3.29
N ASN A 2 -0.30 10.48 3.38
CA ASN A 2 -0.81 9.74 4.54
C ASN A 2 -0.87 8.26 4.18
N ILE A 3 -0.14 7.42 4.89
CA ILE A 3 -0.08 5.98 4.61
C ILE A 3 -1.06 5.27 5.53
N VAL A 4 -1.82 4.31 4.99
CA VAL A 4 -2.72 3.44 5.74
C VAL A 4 -2.32 2.00 5.44
N THR A 5 -1.93 1.26 6.47
CA THR A 5 -1.57 -0.14 6.33
C THR A 5 -1.94 -0.92 7.59
N SER A 6 -1.71 -2.22 7.58
CA SER A 6 -1.95 -3.12 8.71
C SER A 6 -0.64 -3.49 9.40
N TYR A 7 -0.73 -3.86 10.67
CA TYR A 7 0.38 -4.46 11.40
C TYR A 7 -0.13 -5.68 12.18
N PHE A 8 0.59 -6.78 12.07
CA PHE A 8 0.24 -8.05 12.68
C PHE A 8 1.51 -8.82 13.05
N LEU A 9 1.34 -9.82 13.90
CA LEU A 9 2.41 -10.76 14.21
C LEU A 9 2.47 -11.86 13.15
N VAL A 10 3.67 -12.15 12.66
CA VAL A 10 3.91 -13.27 11.76
C VAL A 10 3.55 -14.56 12.46
N LYS A 11 2.49 -15.20 11.98
CA LYS A 11 1.98 -16.48 12.48
C LYS A 11 1.53 -17.33 11.30
N ARG A 12 1.29 -18.62 11.56
CA ARG A 12 0.66 -19.49 10.57
C ARG A 12 -0.78 -19.04 10.35
N ILE A 13 -1.16 -18.81 9.10
CA ILE A 13 -2.53 -18.46 8.75
C ILE A 13 -3.29 -19.77 8.40
N PRO A 14 -4.38 -20.11 9.11
CA PRO A 14 -5.21 -21.25 8.74
C PRO A 14 -5.71 -21.13 7.30
N GLY A 15 -5.54 -22.18 6.51
CA GLY A 15 -5.98 -22.21 5.10
C GLY A 15 -5.02 -21.54 4.11
N SER A 16 -3.91 -20.94 4.56
CA SER A 16 -2.90 -20.41 3.63
C SER A 16 -1.99 -21.50 3.05
N ILE A 17 -1.55 -21.31 1.82
CA ILE A 17 -0.53 -22.11 1.15
C ILE A 17 0.85 -21.48 1.42
N PHE A 18 1.84 -22.30 1.74
CA PHE A 18 3.25 -21.89 1.78
C PHE A 18 3.86 -22.05 0.38
N LEU A 19 4.53 -21.00 -0.09
CA LEU A 19 5.33 -21.06 -1.32
C LEU A 19 6.81 -21.12 -0.93
N GLY A 20 7.53 -22.15 -1.39
CA GLY A 20 8.95 -22.38 -1.11
C GLY A 20 9.25 -23.26 0.13
N GLU A 21 10.53 -23.50 0.43
CA GLU A 21 11.01 -24.20 1.66
C GLU A 21 10.90 -23.34 2.94
N ALA A 22 10.04 -22.32 2.91
CA ALA A 22 9.96 -21.32 3.95
C ALA A 22 9.15 -21.82 5.15
N SER A 23 9.87 -22.20 6.21
CA SER A 23 9.28 -22.57 7.50
C SER A 23 9.08 -21.34 8.39
N LEU A 24 8.23 -21.46 9.43
CA LEU A 24 8.10 -20.45 10.50
C LEU A 24 9.43 -20.12 11.21
N ARG A 25 10.54 -20.82 10.93
CA ARG A 25 11.88 -20.44 11.39
C ARG A 25 12.27 -19.02 10.97
N ASN A 26 11.73 -18.52 9.86
CA ASN A 26 11.99 -17.16 9.38
C ASN A 26 10.98 -16.12 9.91
N ALA A 27 10.07 -16.51 10.82
CA ALA A 27 9.01 -15.61 11.29
C ALA A 27 9.56 -14.34 11.96
N GLU A 28 10.65 -14.46 12.74
CA GLU A 28 11.29 -13.28 13.35
C GLU A 28 11.95 -12.38 12.31
N ALA A 29 12.61 -12.94 11.30
CA ALA A 29 13.19 -12.18 10.19
C ALA A 29 12.09 -11.42 9.45
N ARG A 30 10.98 -12.09 9.16
CA ARG A 30 9.81 -11.48 8.53
C ARG A 30 9.17 -10.39 9.40
N GLN A 31 9.10 -10.58 10.72
CA GLN A 31 8.60 -9.55 11.63
C GLN A 31 9.49 -8.31 11.62
N ARG A 32 10.82 -8.49 11.54
CA ARG A 32 11.78 -7.39 11.44
C ARG A 32 11.59 -6.58 10.15
N GLU A 33 11.22 -7.21 9.04
CA GLU A 33 10.90 -6.51 7.79
C GLU A 33 9.72 -5.56 7.95
N TYR A 34 8.62 -6.00 8.57
CA TYR A 34 7.46 -5.12 8.83
C TYR A 34 7.84 -3.94 9.72
N LEU A 35 8.62 -4.18 10.79
CA LEU A 35 9.12 -3.09 11.64
C LEU A 35 9.99 -2.12 10.86
N GLU A 36 10.77 -2.61 9.91
CA GLU A 36 11.65 -1.78 9.10
C GLU A 36 10.88 -0.96 8.07
N CYS A 37 9.86 -1.52 7.40
CA CYS A 37 8.98 -0.75 6.53
C CYS A 37 8.25 0.37 7.29
N ILE A 38 7.86 0.13 8.55
CA ILE A 38 7.33 1.18 9.42
C ILE A 38 8.38 2.28 9.64
N ARG A 39 9.62 1.92 9.98
CA ARG A 39 10.69 2.92 10.19
C ARG A 39 10.93 3.76 8.95
N GLN A 40 11.10 3.13 7.79
CA GLN A 40 11.34 3.79 6.52
C GLN A 40 10.22 4.75 6.13
N ASN A 41 8.96 4.31 6.24
CA ASN A 41 7.82 5.18 5.95
C ASN A 41 7.74 6.38 6.91
N VAL A 42 8.01 6.19 8.20
CA VAL A 42 7.98 7.27 9.19
C VAL A 42 9.11 8.28 8.97
N THR A 43 10.32 7.82 8.65
CA THR A 43 11.49 8.67 8.41
C THR A 43 11.40 9.42 7.09
N HIS A 44 10.61 8.92 6.13
CA HIS A 44 10.42 9.58 4.84
C HIS A 44 9.87 11.00 5.00
N ARG A 45 10.59 11.99 4.45
CA ARG A 45 10.32 13.41 4.65
C ARG A 45 8.95 13.87 4.15
N GLU A 46 8.43 13.22 3.11
CA GLU A 46 7.13 13.57 2.48
C GLU A 46 5.99 12.64 2.92
N VAL A 47 6.23 11.80 3.94
CA VAL A 47 5.16 11.10 4.66
C VAL A 47 4.73 11.97 5.83
N ASP A 48 3.45 12.35 5.82
CA ASP A 48 2.83 13.20 6.84
C ASP A 48 2.40 12.37 8.05
N SER A 49 1.81 11.20 7.78
CA SER A 49 1.34 10.28 8.82
C SER A 49 1.35 8.83 8.35
N LEU A 50 1.50 7.91 9.30
CA LEU A 50 1.40 6.47 9.10
C LEU A 50 0.31 5.92 10.03
N HIS A 51 -0.84 5.58 9.46
CA HIS A 51 -1.95 4.95 10.13
C HIS A 51 -1.81 3.43 10.08
N LEU A 52 -1.78 2.80 11.26
CA LEU A 52 -1.57 1.37 11.42
C LEU A 52 -2.80 0.71 12.04
N LEU A 53 -3.52 -0.10 11.28
CA LEU A 53 -4.55 -0.99 11.83
C LEU A 53 -3.85 -2.23 12.41
N ILE A 54 -3.73 -2.28 13.74
CA ILE A 54 -2.93 -3.28 14.45
C ILE A 54 -3.81 -4.44 14.93
N GLU A 55 -3.55 -5.66 14.43
CA GLU A 55 -4.36 -6.85 14.70
C GLU A 55 -4.20 -7.37 16.15
N GLY A 56 -5.19 -7.05 17.00
CA GLY A 56 -5.29 -7.56 18.35
C GLY A 56 -4.26 -7.00 19.34
N SER A 57 -4.46 -7.34 20.62
CA SER A 57 -3.68 -6.78 21.72
C SER A 57 -2.22 -7.24 21.71
N ASP A 58 -1.93 -8.46 21.27
CA ASP A 58 -0.56 -9.00 21.24
C ASP A 58 0.31 -8.26 20.22
N ALA A 59 -0.21 -8.05 19.00
CA ALA A 59 0.48 -7.26 17.99
C ALA A 59 0.62 -5.80 18.44
N TYR A 60 -0.40 -5.24 19.11
CA TYR A 60 -0.33 -3.89 19.67
C TYR A 60 0.77 -3.75 20.73
N ASN A 61 0.85 -4.70 21.66
CA ASN A 61 1.89 -4.72 22.68
C ASN A 61 3.29 -4.86 22.08
N HIS A 62 3.46 -5.77 21.11
CA HIS A 62 4.72 -5.90 20.38
C HIS A 62 5.08 -4.61 19.64
N PHE A 63 4.14 -4.02 18.91
CA PHE A 63 4.35 -2.73 18.22
C PHE A 63 4.77 -1.64 19.21
N ARG A 64 4.05 -1.48 20.32
CA ARG A 64 4.36 -0.50 21.37
C ARG A 64 5.80 -0.67 21.88
N THR A 65 6.19 -1.88 22.25
CA THR A 65 7.52 -2.17 22.76
C THR A 65 8.61 -1.88 21.72
N HIS A 66 8.43 -2.32 20.47
CA HIS A 66 9.49 -2.28 19.46
C HIS A 66 9.57 -0.97 18.66
N ILE A 67 8.48 -0.20 18.57
CA ILE A 67 8.41 1.05 17.79
C ILE A 67 8.24 2.26 18.71
N MET A 68 7.23 2.24 19.59
CA MET A 68 6.86 3.43 20.36
C MET A 68 7.78 3.68 21.55
N GLU A 69 8.20 2.64 22.25
CA GLU A 69 8.99 2.73 23.49
C GLU A 69 10.49 2.50 23.28
N ASN A 70 10.85 1.89 22.15
CA ASN A 70 12.24 1.70 21.79
C ASN A 70 12.87 3.02 21.30
N ASN A 71 13.71 3.62 22.15
CA ASN A 71 14.46 4.84 21.82
C ASN A 71 15.38 4.68 20.60
N ASN A 72 15.86 3.46 20.32
CA ASN A 72 16.70 3.19 19.16
C ASN A 72 15.90 3.15 17.85
N SER A 73 14.58 2.94 17.90
CA SER A 73 13.75 2.92 16.67
C SER A 73 13.56 4.31 16.07
N PHE A 74 13.44 5.35 16.91
CA PHE A 74 13.30 6.74 16.47
C PHE A 74 14.02 7.67 17.48
N PRO A 75 15.23 8.14 17.15
CA PRO A 75 15.96 9.07 18.02
C PRO A 75 15.24 10.41 18.18
N ASP A 76 14.57 10.89 17.12
CA ASP A 76 13.73 12.09 17.17
C ASP A 76 12.29 11.72 17.53
N GLY A 77 11.82 12.15 18.71
CA GLY A 77 10.45 11.93 19.17
C GLY A 77 9.39 12.52 18.24
N ARG A 78 9.71 13.51 17.39
CA ARG A 78 8.80 14.06 16.39
C ARG A 78 8.43 13.03 15.32
N LEU A 79 9.32 12.11 14.99
CA LEU A 79 9.02 11.04 14.04
C LEU A 79 7.92 10.13 14.56
N ARG A 80 7.90 9.82 15.87
CA ARG A 80 6.83 9.02 16.49
C ARG A 80 5.47 9.70 16.39
N GLN A 81 5.40 11.03 16.35
CA GLN A 81 4.15 11.79 16.24
C GLN A 81 3.46 11.59 14.88
N LYS A 82 4.18 11.14 13.85
CA LYS A 82 3.57 10.76 12.57
C LYS A 82 2.75 9.47 12.67
N ILE A 83 2.99 8.64 13.68
CA ILE A 83 2.37 7.32 13.78
C ILE A 83 1.02 7.43 14.47
N VAL A 84 -0.01 6.89 13.81
CA VAL A 84 -1.37 6.81 14.33
C VAL A 84 -1.72 5.32 14.49
N PRO A 85 -1.48 4.73 15.67
CA PRO A 85 -1.81 3.33 15.92
C PRO A 85 -3.31 3.16 16.22
N ILE A 86 -3.96 2.21 15.56
CA ILE A 86 -5.37 1.87 15.76
C ILE A 86 -5.45 0.40 16.17
N LEU A 87 -5.93 0.13 17.38
CA LEU A 87 -6.19 -1.24 17.82
C LEU A 87 -7.35 -1.82 17.00
N TRP A 88 -7.08 -2.88 16.26
CA TRP A 88 -8.04 -3.54 15.39
C TRP A 88 -8.35 -4.96 15.89
N GLN A 89 -9.56 -5.17 16.39
CA GLN A 89 -9.95 -6.42 17.06
C GLN A 89 -10.75 -7.40 16.19
N LYS A 90 -11.04 -7.04 14.92
CA LYS A 90 -11.93 -7.81 14.04
C LYS A 90 -11.22 -8.88 13.20
N GLY A 91 -10.00 -9.28 13.60
CA GLY A 91 -9.12 -10.13 12.78
C GLY A 91 -8.34 -9.32 11.75
N GLN A 92 -7.88 -9.93 10.66
CA GLN A 92 -7.09 -9.24 9.65
C GLN A 92 -7.91 -8.12 8.96
N PRO A 93 -7.42 -6.87 8.87
CA PRO A 93 -8.10 -5.80 8.14
C PRO A 93 -8.29 -6.13 6.65
N THR A 94 -9.45 -5.75 6.10
CA THR A 94 -9.73 -5.80 4.66
C THR A 94 -9.30 -4.52 3.93
N TYR A 95 -9.16 -4.58 2.60
CA TYR A 95 -9.02 -3.37 1.78
C TYR A 95 -10.16 -2.39 2.05
N ALA A 96 -11.39 -2.87 2.20
CA ALA A 96 -12.54 -2.06 2.60
C ALA A 96 -12.32 -1.35 3.94
N ASP A 97 -11.80 -2.02 4.96
CA ASP A 97 -11.53 -1.41 6.28
C ASP A 97 -10.45 -0.32 6.19
N LEU A 98 -9.39 -0.57 5.41
CA LEU A 98 -8.29 0.39 5.20
C LEU A 98 -8.78 1.63 4.44
N PHE A 99 -9.55 1.45 3.37
CA PHE A 99 -10.16 2.57 2.64
C PHE A 99 -11.22 3.30 3.47
N GLU A 100 -12.02 2.59 4.26
CA GLU A 100 -13.01 3.20 5.15
C GLU A 100 -12.32 4.07 6.21
N HIS A 101 -11.20 3.60 6.78
CA HIS A 101 -10.37 4.41 7.68
C HIS A 101 -9.87 5.68 7.00
N ALA A 102 -9.37 5.58 5.76
CA ALA A 102 -8.96 6.74 4.97
C ALA A 102 -10.14 7.70 4.69
N ASN A 103 -11.32 7.18 4.33
CA ASN A 103 -12.54 7.96 4.13
C ASN A 103 -12.96 8.75 5.37
N LYS A 104 -12.73 8.20 6.57
CA LYS A 104 -13.09 8.83 7.84
C LYS A 104 -12.12 9.93 8.25
N LEU A 105 -10.81 9.67 8.16
CA LEU A 105 -9.79 10.56 8.74
C LEU A 105 -9.02 11.40 7.72
N LEU A 106 -8.95 10.97 6.45
CA LEU A 106 -8.05 11.55 5.43
C LEU A 106 -8.80 12.21 4.28
N ARG A 107 -10.03 12.70 4.53
CA ARG A 107 -10.86 13.39 3.53
C ARG A 107 -10.10 14.54 2.86
N GLY A 108 -10.10 14.55 1.53
CA GLY A 108 -9.42 15.54 0.69
C GLY A 108 -7.89 15.45 0.69
N ARG A 109 -7.29 14.58 1.51
CA ARG A 109 -5.84 14.41 1.62
C ARG A 109 -5.41 13.14 0.89
N LEU A 110 -4.26 13.16 0.23
CA LEU A 110 -3.75 11.95 -0.42
C LEU A 110 -3.49 10.85 0.61
N ALA A 111 -4.07 9.69 0.34
CA ALA A 111 -3.97 8.50 1.16
C ALA A 111 -3.42 7.36 0.31
N MET A 112 -2.41 6.66 0.82
CA MET A 112 -1.87 5.46 0.21
C MET A 112 -2.23 4.25 1.08
N VAL A 113 -3.07 3.35 0.56
CA VAL A 113 -3.32 2.05 1.18
C VAL A 113 -2.31 1.05 0.63
N CYS A 114 -1.47 0.45 1.47
CA CYS A 114 -0.43 -0.47 0.99
C CYS A 114 -0.25 -1.71 1.88
N ASN A 115 0.43 -2.73 1.34
CA ASN A 115 0.84 -3.90 2.10
C ASN A 115 1.86 -3.55 3.20
N ALA A 116 1.90 -4.35 4.27
CA ALA A 116 2.67 -4.05 5.50
C ALA A 116 4.19 -4.11 5.32
N ASP A 117 4.65 -4.77 4.26
CA ASP A 117 6.03 -4.93 3.84
C ASP A 117 6.44 -3.96 2.72
N VAL A 118 5.67 -2.89 2.51
CA VAL A 118 5.99 -1.86 1.51
C VAL A 118 6.37 -0.54 2.16
N TYR A 119 7.39 0.10 1.61
CA TYR A 119 7.75 1.47 1.95
C TYR A 119 8.05 2.32 0.72
N ILE A 120 7.90 3.64 0.89
CA ILE A 120 8.32 4.62 -0.11
C ILE A 120 9.84 4.78 -0.02
N SER A 121 10.55 4.61 -1.14
CA SER A 121 12.00 4.75 -1.19
C SER A 121 12.46 6.10 -0.66
N GLN A 122 13.58 6.14 0.06
CA GLN A 122 14.17 7.42 0.52
C GLN A 122 14.79 8.22 -0.64
N HIS A 123 14.97 7.57 -1.80
CA HIS A 123 15.65 8.11 -2.96
C HIS A 123 14.72 8.16 -4.17
N GLY A 124 14.73 9.28 -4.90
CA GLY A 124 13.98 9.43 -6.14
C GLY A 124 12.45 9.54 -5.98
N ALA A 125 11.86 9.10 -4.86
CA ALA A 125 10.43 9.23 -4.62
C ALA A 125 10.05 10.68 -4.31
N SER A 126 9.18 11.25 -5.13
CA SER A 126 8.57 12.57 -4.92
C SER A 126 7.05 12.40 -4.79
N VAL A 127 6.58 12.40 -3.55
CA VAL A 127 5.15 12.44 -3.22
C VAL A 127 4.51 13.70 -3.79
N ARG A 128 5.26 14.81 -3.84
CA ARG A 128 4.79 16.06 -4.44
C ARG A 128 4.52 15.90 -5.93
N ASP A 129 5.39 15.20 -6.66
CA ASP A 129 5.17 14.98 -8.09
C ASP A 129 4.00 14.02 -8.34
N LEU A 130 3.82 12.98 -7.51
CA LEU A 130 2.62 12.17 -7.55
C LEU A 130 1.35 12.99 -7.30
N ALA A 131 1.39 13.94 -6.37
CA ALA A 131 0.23 14.74 -6.01
C ALA A 131 -0.33 15.53 -7.20
N ARG A 132 0.55 15.98 -8.11
CA ARG A 132 0.17 16.71 -9.34
C ARG A 132 -0.80 15.91 -10.21
N LEU A 133 -0.73 14.57 -10.20
CA LEU A 133 -1.66 13.72 -10.96
C LEU A 133 -3.11 13.89 -10.52
N PHE A 134 -3.34 14.21 -9.24
CA PHE A 134 -4.68 14.43 -8.71
C PHE A 134 -5.20 15.87 -8.93
N ASP A 135 -4.39 16.74 -9.51
CA ASP A 135 -4.72 18.15 -9.75
C ASP A 135 -4.95 18.44 -11.24
N GLN A 136 -5.10 17.40 -12.07
CA GLN A 136 -5.30 17.51 -13.52
C GLN A 136 -6.77 17.71 -13.96
N GLY A 137 -7.67 18.10 -13.04
CA GLY A 137 -9.10 18.33 -13.36
C GLY A 137 -9.96 17.07 -13.49
N VAL A 138 -9.35 15.89 -13.64
CA VAL A 138 -10.07 14.60 -13.69
C VAL A 138 -10.64 14.25 -12.31
N PRO A 139 -11.97 14.04 -12.16
CA PRO A 139 -12.61 13.92 -10.85
C PRO A 139 -12.29 12.61 -10.11
N ARG A 140 -11.96 11.53 -10.83
CA ARG A 140 -11.69 10.20 -10.26
C ARG A 140 -10.33 9.69 -10.71
N VAL A 141 -9.29 10.10 -10.00
CA VAL A 141 -7.93 9.58 -10.20
C VAL A 141 -7.59 8.61 -9.09
N ALA A 142 -6.96 7.49 -9.45
CA ALA A 142 -6.32 6.61 -8.50
C ALA A 142 -4.98 6.15 -9.06
N LEU A 143 -4.03 5.84 -8.19
CA LEU A 143 -2.79 5.20 -8.59
C LEU A 143 -2.78 3.77 -8.06
N ALA A 144 -2.38 2.83 -8.89
CA ALA A 144 -2.07 1.46 -8.47
C ALA A 144 -0.59 1.26 -8.76
N LEU A 145 0.22 1.19 -7.72
CA LEU A 145 1.67 1.25 -7.82
C LEU A 145 2.26 -0.16 -7.76
N THR A 146 3.05 -0.50 -8.77
CA THR A 146 3.93 -1.67 -8.70
C THR A 146 5.19 -1.34 -7.90
N ARG A 147 5.92 -2.38 -7.49
CA ARG A 147 7.07 -2.28 -6.58
C ARG A 147 8.39 -2.68 -7.22
N TYR A 148 9.46 -2.30 -6.55
CA TYR A 148 10.81 -2.82 -6.66
C TYR A 148 11.06 -3.74 -5.47
N GLU A 149 11.95 -4.72 -5.60
CA GLU A 149 12.33 -5.60 -4.47
C GLU A 149 13.53 -5.02 -3.67
N SER A 150 14.17 -3.97 -4.18
CA SER A 150 15.31 -3.27 -3.55
C SER A 150 15.37 -1.80 -4.01
N GLU A 151 15.97 -0.92 -3.19
CA GLU A 151 16.31 0.44 -3.61
C GLU A 151 17.43 0.48 -4.65
N ASN A 152 18.26 -0.57 -4.72
CA ASN A 152 19.26 -0.70 -5.76
C ASN A 152 18.63 -1.26 -7.04
N PHE A 153 18.47 -0.40 -8.05
CA PHE A 153 17.93 -0.77 -9.36
C PHE A 153 18.69 -1.91 -10.05
N MET A 154 19.97 -2.10 -9.72
CA MET A 154 20.79 -3.18 -10.28
C MET A 154 20.53 -4.54 -9.62
N ASP A 155 20.00 -4.54 -8.39
CA ASP A 155 19.72 -5.77 -7.62
C ASP A 155 18.31 -6.31 -7.90
N ALA A 156 17.37 -5.42 -8.26
CA ALA A 156 15.98 -5.78 -8.49
C ALA A 156 15.35 -4.90 -9.59
N PRO A 157 15.32 -5.35 -10.85
CA PRO A 157 14.67 -4.59 -11.91
C PRO A 157 13.17 -4.47 -11.66
N LEU A 158 12.57 -3.39 -12.15
CA LEU A 158 11.12 -3.21 -12.18
C LEU A 158 10.48 -4.43 -12.88
N GLN A 159 9.56 -5.12 -12.19
CA GLN A 159 8.83 -6.24 -12.76
C GLN A 159 7.78 -5.73 -13.77
N ASP A 160 8.16 -5.66 -15.04
CA ASP A 160 7.33 -5.21 -16.16
C ASP A 160 6.31 -6.26 -16.62
N ASN A 161 6.66 -7.54 -16.52
CA ASN A 161 5.85 -8.69 -16.88
C ASN A 161 4.85 -9.06 -15.76
N TYR A 162 3.78 -8.27 -15.72
CA TYR A 162 2.74 -8.28 -14.70
C TYR A 162 2.02 -9.64 -14.51
N ARG A 163 2.14 -10.23 -13.30
CA ARG A 163 1.29 -11.32 -12.77
C ARG A 163 0.83 -11.07 -11.32
N GLY A 164 0.45 -9.83 -10.99
CA GLY A 164 -0.28 -9.50 -9.75
C GLY A 164 0.53 -8.84 -8.62
N SER A 165 1.12 -7.67 -8.86
CA SER A 165 2.00 -6.98 -7.89
C SER A 165 1.72 -5.48 -7.74
N HIS A 166 0.46 -5.08 -7.51
CA HIS A 166 0.13 -3.70 -7.12
C HIS A 166 -0.02 -3.60 -5.59
N ASP A 167 1.03 -3.23 -4.88
CA ASP A 167 1.02 -3.31 -3.40
C ASP A 167 0.62 -2.02 -2.72
N ALA A 168 0.36 -0.98 -3.51
CA ALA A 168 -0.17 0.26 -2.99
C ALA A 168 -1.19 0.89 -3.93
N PHE A 169 -2.23 1.45 -3.32
CA PHE A 169 -3.27 2.22 -3.98
C PHE A 169 -3.27 3.64 -3.41
N VAL A 170 -3.00 4.63 -4.24
CA VAL A 170 -3.07 6.05 -3.85
C VAL A 170 -4.39 6.62 -4.32
N VAL A 171 -5.12 7.25 -3.41
CA VAL A 171 -6.42 7.87 -3.68
C VAL A 171 -6.54 9.21 -2.95
N ARG A 172 -7.51 10.02 -3.34
CA ARG A 172 -7.97 11.18 -2.57
C ARG A 172 -9.37 10.85 -1.99
N PRO A 173 -9.47 10.42 -0.73
CA PRO A 173 -10.74 10.08 -0.10
C PRO A 173 -11.70 11.28 -0.05
N PRO A 174 -13.03 11.05 -0.02
CA PRO A 174 -13.67 9.75 0.14
C PRO A 174 -13.82 8.96 -1.18
N LEU A 175 -13.66 7.65 -1.09
CA LEU A 175 -14.13 6.69 -2.09
C LEU A 175 -15.62 6.36 -1.85
N GLU A 176 -16.33 5.92 -2.89
CA GLU A 176 -17.75 5.57 -2.82
C GLU A 176 -18.01 4.32 -1.96
N ASP A 177 -19.11 4.30 -1.20
CA ASP A 177 -19.50 3.14 -0.37
C ASP A 177 -19.73 1.86 -1.19
N SER A 178 -20.18 2.01 -2.43
CA SER A 178 -20.33 0.90 -3.38
C SER A 178 -18.98 0.25 -3.72
N LEU A 179 -17.93 1.06 -3.93
CA LEU A 179 -16.57 0.59 -4.13
C LEU A 179 -16.03 -0.10 -2.86
N LEU A 180 -16.20 0.51 -1.69
CA LEU A 180 -15.76 -0.10 -0.42
C LEU A 180 -16.37 -1.49 -0.22
N ARG A 181 -17.66 -1.66 -0.53
CA ARG A 181 -18.34 -2.96 -0.43
C ARG A 181 -17.81 -4.00 -1.40
N SER A 182 -17.25 -3.62 -2.55
CA SER A 182 -16.75 -4.56 -3.54
C SER A 182 -15.31 -5.06 -3.28
N VAL A 183 -14.58 -4.42 -2.35
CA VAL A 183 -13.21 -4.78 -1.94
C VAL A 183 -13.13 -5.28 -0.48
N LYS A 184 -14.17 -5.96 0.00
CA LYS A 184 -14.25 -6.49 1.37
C LYS A 184 -13.50 -7.83 1.52
N HIS A 185 -12.21 -7.80 1.25
CA HIS A 185 -11.30 -8.94 1.39
C HIS A 185 -9.94 -8.49 1.97
N PRO A 186 -9.24 -9.38 2.71
CA PRO A 186 -7.97 -9.04 3.33
C PRO A 186 -6.85 -8.84 2.30
N GLN A 187 -5.82 -8.12 2.73
CA GLN A 187 -4.51 -8.14 2.08
C GLN A 187 -3.89 -9.55 2.19
N ASN A 188 -2.95 -9.91 1.32
CA ASN A 188 -2.28 -11.23 1.28
C ASN A 188 -3.13 -12.42 0.80
N CYS A 189 -4.27 -12.19 0.14
CA CYS A 189 -4.89 -13.21 -0.71
C CYS A 189 -4.26 -13.18 -2.11
N TYR A 190 -4.15 -14.35 -2.75
CA TYR A 190 -3.70 -14.40 -4.14
C TYR A 190 -4.59 -13.51 -5.02
N LYS A 191 -3.97 -12.65 -5.82
CA LYS A 191 -4.65 -11.68 -6.71
C LYS A 191 -5.56 -10.66 -6.00
N ALA A 192 -5.48 -10.46 -4.69
CA ALA A 192 -6.33 -9.51 -3.95
C ALA A 192 -6.29 -8.09 -4.56
N GLU A 193 -5.11 -7.67 -5.00
CA GLU A 193 -4.80 -6.39 -5.59
C GLU A 193 -5.47 -6.22 -6.96
N ASN A 194 -5.62 -7.30 -7.74
CA ASN A 194 -6.31 -7.27 -9.03
C ASN A 194 -7.79 -6.90 -8.85
N VAL A 195 -8.41 -7.40 -7.78
CA VAL A 195 -9.81 -7.08 -7.45
C VAL A 195 -9.95 -5.59 -7.15
N VAL A 196 -9.05 -5.01 -6.34
CA VAL A 196 -9.08 -3.58 -6.02
C VAL A 196 -8.94 -2.73 -7.28
N LEU A 197 -7.97 -3.09 -8.13
CA LEU A 197 -7.74 -2.41 -9.39
C LEU A 197 -8.95 -2.49 -10.34
N HIS A 198 -9.55 -3.67 -10.44
CA HIS A 198 -10.75 -3.91 -11.25
C HIS A 198 -11.92 -3.05 -10.76
N GLU A 199 -12.15 -3.03 -9.44
CA GLU A 199 -13.25 -2.25 -8.86
C GLU A 199 -13.02 -0.74 -8.99
N LEU A 200 -11.78 -0.25 -8.85
CA LEU A 200 -11.46 1.16 -9.15
C LEU A 200 -11.84 1.52 -10.60
N GLN A 201 -11.41 0.73 -11.58
CA GLN A 201 -11.73 0.97 -13.00
C GLN A 201 -13.23 0.87 -13.27
N ARG A 202 -13.90 -0.14 -12.71
CA ARG A 202 -15.36 -0.33 -12.82
C ARG A 202 -16.15 0.85 -12.25
N HIS A 203 -15.64 1.48 -11.20
CA HIS A 203 -16.20 2.69 -10.59
C HIS A 203 -15.76 3.99 -11.29
N GLY A 204 -15.17 3.91 -12.49
CA GLY A 204 -14.83 5.06 -13.31
C GLY A 204 -13.59 5.83 -12.85
N TYR A 205 -12.72 5.22 -12.02
CA TYR A 205 -11.42 5.81 -11.73
C TYR A 205 -10.48 5.63 -12.91
N MET A 206 -9.82 6.71 -13.32
CA MET A 206 -8.67 6.66 -14.19
C MET A 206 -7.46 6.20 -13.37
N VAL A 207 -7.10 4.92 -13.53
CA VAL A 207 -6.01 4.32 -12.76
C VAL A 207 -4.68 4.40 -13.52
N LYS A 208 -3.64 4.91 -12.87
CA LYS A 208 -2.27 5.02 -13.41
C LYS A 208 -1.25 4.32 -12.50
N ASN A 209 -0.12 3.94 -13.08
CA ASN A 209 0.99 3.30 -12.36
C ASN A 209 2.32 4.02 -12.65
N PRO A 210 2.54 5.21 -12.06
CA PRO A 210 3.74 6.04 -12.29
C PRO A 210 5.02 5.48 -11.61
N CYS A 211 5.18 4.15 -11.56
CA CYS A 211 6.27 3.49 -10.83
C CYS A 211 7.65 3.66 -11.47
N ARG A 212 7.75 4.16 -12.72
CA ARG A 212 9.04 4.45 -13.36
C ARG A 212 9.76 5.64 -12.71
N ASP A 213 8.99 6.57 -12.14
CA ASP A 213 9.52 7.75 -11.45
C ASP A 213 9.24 7.73 -9.94
N PHE A 214 8.30 6.89 -9.49
CA PHE A 214 7.95 6.77 -8.08
C PHE A 214 8.21 5.35 -7.55
N MET A 215 9.34 5.20 -6.86
CA MET A 215 9.78 3.91 -6.33
C MET A 215 9.06 3.54 -5.02
N LEU A 216 8.33 2.43 -5.06
CA LEU A 216 7.97 1.66 -3.89
C LEU A 216 8.89 0.47 -3.74
N VAL A 217 9.28 0.15 -2.52
CA VAL A 217 10.12 -1.02 -2.23
C VAL A 217 9.33 -2.02 -1.42
N HIS A 218 9.32 -3.26 -1.90
CA HIS A 218 8.76 -4.42 -1.24
C HIS A 218 9.88 -5.15 -0.50
N ARG A 219 9.84 -5.13 0.83
CA ARG A 219 10.86 -5.78 1.64
C ARG A 219 10.45 -7.21 1.97
N HIS A 220 11.07 -8.16 1.28
CA HIS A 220 10.75 -9.58 1.40
C HIS A 220 12.00 -10.47 1.25
N GLU A 221 13.01 -10.23 2.09
CA GLU A 221 14.30 -10.95 2.08
C GLU A 221 14.23 -12.29 2.84
N ALA A 222 13.33 -12.42 3.82
CA ALA A 222 13.15 -13.60 4.67
C ALA A 222 12.51 -14.80 3.95
N ASP A 223 12.12 -14.63 2.69
CA ASP A 223 11.46 -15.60 1.81
C ASP A 223 10.26 -16.33 2.43
N LEU A 224 9.55 -15.70 3.39
CA LEU A 224 8.39 -16.29 4.05
C LEU A 224 7.09 -15.85 3.36
N ARG A 225 6.59 -16.68 2.44
CA ARG A 225 5.37 -16.44 1.66
C ARG A 225 4.21 -17.31 2.14
N GLN A 226 3.18 -16.66 2.71
CA GLN A 226 1.90 -17.28 3.04
C GLN A 226 0.80 -16.59 2.26
N TRP A 227 0.05 -17.36 1.46
CA TRP A 227 -1.01 -16.83 0.61
C TRP A 227 -2.32 -17.51 0.95
N LEU A 228 -3.35 -16.72 1.23
CA LEU A 228 -4.71 -17.22 1.20
C LEU A 228 -5.11 -17.50 -0.27
N PRO A 229 -6.04 -18.44 -0.52
CA PRO A 229 -6.59 -18.67 -1.84
C PRO A 229 -7.09 -17.39 -2.52
N SER A 230 -7.19 -17.42 -3.85
CA SER A 230 -7.73 -16.28 -4.59
C SER A 230 -9.13 -15.93 -4.07
N VAL A 231 -9.36 -14.63 -3.85
CA VAL A 231 -10.68 -14.13 -3.46
C VAL A 231 -11.63 -14.20 -4.63
N ASP A 232 -11.14 -13.85 -5.82
CA ASP A 232 -11.91 -13.81 -7.05
C ASP A 232 -10.93 -13.80 -8.24
N GLU A 233 -11.00 -14.83 -9.10
CA GLU A 233 -10.11 -14.93 -10.26
C GLU A 233 -10.63 -14.20 -11.50
N GLU A 234 -11.92 -13.90 -11.54
CA GLU A 234 -12.59 -13.27 -12.69
C GLU A 234 -12.39 -11.75 -12.68
N ARG A 235 -12.38 -11.15 -11.47
CA ARG A 235 -12.14 -9.71 -11.29
C ARG A 235 -10.66 -9.37 -11.46
N TYR A 236 -10.28 -9.20 -12.71
CA TYR A 236 -8.94 -8.87 -13.14
C TYR A 236 -8.88 -7.51 -13.84
N ALA A 237 -7.78 -6.78 -13.60
CA ALA A 237 -7.47 -5.52 -14.27
C ALA A 237 -5.96 -5.28 -14.29
N ARG A 238 -5.53 -4.29 -15.09
CA ARG A 238 -4.13 -3.87 -15.21
C ARG A 238 -4.00 -2.36 -15.29
N ALA A 239 -2.93 -1.84 -14.71
CA ALA A 239 -2.43 -0.50 -14.89
C ALA A 239 -0.95 -0.61 -15.29
N PRO A 240 -0.61 -0.43 -16.58
CA PRO A 240 0.76 -0.63 -17.04
C PRO A 240 1.70 0.42 -16.41
N PRO A 241 2.94 0.02 -16.04
CA PRO A 241 3.98 0.96 -15.63
C PRO A 241 4.14 2.13 -16.58
N CYS A 242 4.16 3.35 -16.05
CA CYS A 242 4.39 4.58 -16.77
C CYS A 242 5.26 5.55 -15.95
N SER A 243 5.70 6.63 -16.58
CA SER A 243 6.27 7.80 -15.91
C SER A 243 5.15 8.70 -15.37
N ILE A 244 5.50 9.64 -14.49
CA ILE A 244 4.58 10.70 -14.04
C ILE A 244 4.19 11.59 -15.22
N GLU A 245 5.12 11.90 -16.12
CA GLU A 245 4.84 12.72 -17.30
C GLU A 245 3.83 12.06 -18.24
N GLU A 246 4.02 10.77 -18.55
CA GLU A 246 3.08 9.97 -19.34
C GLU A 246 1.68 9.94 -18.69
N ALA A 247 1.63 9.81 -17.35
CA ALA A 247 0.38 9.85 -16.61
C ALA A 247 -0.31 11.22 -16.67
N VAL A 248 0.44 12.32 -16.54
CA VAL A 248 -0.07 13.69 -16.65
C VAL A 248 -0.68 13.94 -18.03
N ILE A 249 0.02 13.56 -19.11
CA ILE A 249 -0.47 13.75 -20.48
C ILE A 249 -1.82 13.04 -20.64
N ALA A 250 -1.89 11.77 -20.27
CA ALA A 250 -3.12 10.99 -20.41
C ALA A 250 -4.29 11.54 -19.57
N LEU A 251 -4.01 12.09 -18.38
CA LEU A 251 -5.04 12.73 -17.53
C LEU A 251 -5.55 14.03 -18.14
N LYS A 252 -4.68 14.85 -18.74
CA LYS A 252 -5.08 16.08 -19.43
C LYS A 252 -5.97 15.80 -20.65
N GLU A 253 -5.59 14.81 -21.46
CA GLU A 253 -6.39 14.39 -22.62
C GLU A 253 -7.80 13.94 -22.21
N GLU A 254 -7.90 13.24 -21.08
CA GLU A 254 -9.19 12.85 -20.50
C GLU A 254 -10.00 14.06 -20.02
N ASN A 255 -9.37 15.00 -19.30
CA ASN A 255 -10.04 16.22 -18.86
C ASN A 255 -10.61 17.01 -20.05
N ASP A 256 -9.79 17.21 -21.09
CA ASP A 256 -10.21 17.89 -22.33
C ASP A 256 -11.37 17.16 -23.02
N ARG A 257 -11.43 15.83 -22.93
CA ARG A 257 -12.56 15.03 -23.45
C ARG A 257 -13.82 15.26 -22.62
N LEU A 258 -13.72 15.30 -21.30
CA LEU A 258 -14.85 15.53 -20.41
C LEU A 258 -15.41 16.95 -20.55
N GLU A 259 -14.57 17.97 -20.80
CA GLU A 259 -15.04 19.36 -21.00
C GLU A 259 -15.77 19.58 -22.34
N ARG A 260 -15.55 18.69 -23.33
CA ARG A 260 -16.23 18.74 -24.64
C ARG A 260 -17.61 18.10 -24.66
N HIS A 261 -18.04 17.44 -23.56
CA HIS A 261 -19.30 16.71 -23.45
C HIS A 261 -20.18 17.27 -22.33
#